data_AF-A0A3N6A0I8-F1
#
_entry.id   AF-A0A3N6A0I8-F1
#
_cell.length_a   1.000
_cell.length_b   1.000
_cell.length_c   1.000
_cell.angle_alpha   90.00
_cell.angle_beta   90.00
_cell.angle_gamma   90.00
#
_symmetry.space_group_name_H-M   'P 1'
#
loop_
_entity.id
_entity.type
_entity.pdbx_description
1 polymer ?
#
loop_
_entity_poly.entity_id
_entity_poly.type
_entity_poly.pdbx_seq_one_letter_code
_entity_poly.pdbx_strand_id
1 'polypeptide(L)'
;MAGALLACPSCHALVHADRLRQLASEAEEAAAREDISAQLQAWRTALDLLPAGARQRQVIAAKIDGLSREVTKGSGLGRRMGAGGGAVAGGALILWKLKALLLIAVTKGKLLLLGLTKSSTLLSMLPTFGLYWAVFGWRFAAGLIASIYVHEMGHVYALRRYGIPASAPMFIPGVGAVVRSRQYPANAYEDARIGVAGPIWGLGAALAALAVFASTGGAIWGAIARVGAWINLFNLLPVWQLDGARALRPLNSLQRWAAVAVVAVTFAV
;
A
#
# COMPACT_ATOMS: atom_id res chain seq x y z
N MET A 1 23.16 -2.35 18.78
CA MET A 1 22.51 -3.66 18.60
C MET A 1 23.60 -4.66 18.28
N ALA A 2 23.94 -5.56 19.20
CA ALA A 2 24.86 -6.65 18.91
C ALA A 2 24.26 -7.48 17.77
N GLY A 3 24.95 -7.57 16.64
CA GLY A 3 24.48 -8.32 15.48
C GLY A 3 24.33 -9.79 15.89
N ALA A 4 23.09 -10.30 15.87
CA ALA A 4 22.86 -11.72 16.06
C ALA A 4 23.65 -12.47 14.99
N LEU A 5 24.55 -13.35 15.41
CA LEU A 5 25.36 -14.15 14.50
C LEU A 5 24.43 -15.08 13.71
N LEU A 6 24.37 -14.92 12.40
CA LEU A 6 23.56 -15.78 11.51
C LEU A 6 24.25 -17.12 11.23
N ALA A 7 25.58 -17.14 11.29
CA ALA A 7 26.41 -18.32 11.16
C ALA A 7 27.53 -18.29 12.18
N CYS A 8 27.90 -19.48 12.68
CA CYS A 8 29.06 -19.65 13.55
C CYS A 8 30.34 -19.27 12.78
N PRO A 9 31.17 -18.35 13.27
CA PRO A 9 32.40 -17.95 12.59
C PRO A 9 33.47 -19.06 12.55
N SER A 10 33.36 -20.08 13.42
CA SER A 10 34.33 -21.19 13.51
C SER A 10 33.96 -22.37 12.61
N CYS A 11 32.69 -22.79 12.58
CA CYS A 11 32.26 -23.98 11.82
C CYS A 11 31.27 -23.68 10.70
N HIS A 12 30.92 -22.41 10.46
CA HIS A 12 29.94 -21.96 9.47
C HIS A 12 28.52 -22.56 9.61
N ALA A 13 28.23 -23.25 10.72
CA ALA A 13 26.91 -23.77 11.02
C ALA A 13 25.89 -22.63 11.19
N LEU A 14 24.67 -22.85 10.69
CA LEU A 14 23.56 -21.91 10.84
C LEU A 14 23.09 -21.90 12.29
N VAL A 15 23.10 -20.73 12.92
CA VAL A 15 22.71 -20.57 14.33
C VAL A 15 21.21 -20.83 14.52
N HIS A 16 20.40 -20.57 13.50
CA HIS A 16 18.94 -20.68 13.55
C HIS A 16 18.38 -21.87 12.76
N ALA A 17 19.12 -22.99 12.69
CA ALA A 17 18.74 -24.15 11.90
C ALA A 17 17.32 -24.69 12.22
N ASP A 18 16.96 -24.80 13.51
CA ASP A 18 15.65 -25.30 13.91
C ASP A 18 14.52 -24.33 13.54
N ARG A 19 14.74 -23.02 13.71
CA ARG A 19 13.77 -22.00 13.29
C ARG A 19 13.58 -21.98 11.78
N LEU A 20 14.65 -22.22 11.00
CA LEU A 20 14.57 -22.33 9.54
C LEU A 20 13.75 -23.56 9.11
N ARG A 21 13.89 -24.71 9.80
CA ARG A 21 13.05 -25.89 9.56
C ARG A 21 11.58 -25.62 9.88
N GLN A 22 11.31 -24.97 11.01
CA GLN A 22 9.95 -24.59 11.39
C GLN A 22 9.33 -23.64 10.36
N LEU A 23 10.06 -22.61 9.89
CA LEU A 23 9.60 -21.69 8.87
C LEU A 23 9.34 -22.36 7.52
N ALA A 24 10.14 -23.38 7.15
CA ALA A 24 9.88 -24.17 5.96
C ALA A 24 8.56 -24.96 6.08
N SER A 25 8.31 -25.60 7.23
CA SER A 25 7.05 -26.28 7.53
C SER A 25 5.85 -25.32 7.49
N GLU A 26 5.96 -24.15 8.15
CA GLU A 26 4.93 -23.10 8.15
C GLU A 26 4.61 -22.66 6.70
N ALA A 27 5.62 -22.56 5.84
CA ALA A 27 5.44 -22.17 4.44
C ALA A 27 4.79 -23.28 3.58
N GLU A 28 5.09 -24.54 3.85
CA GLU A 28 4.47 -25.69 3.18
C GLU A 28 3.00 -25.84 3.59
N GLU A 29 2.69 -25.70 4.88
CA GLU A 29 1.31 -25.66 5.36
C GLU A 29 0.52 -24.49 4.78
N ALA A 30 1.14 -23.31 4.68
CA ALA A 30 0.51 -22.15 4.03
C ALA A 30 0.25 -22.42 2.54
N ALA A 31 1.16 -23.11 1.85
CA ALA A 31 0.96 -23.54 0.46
C ALA A 31 -0.23 -24.51 0.33
N ALA A 32 -0.36 -25.48 1.25
CA ALA A 32 -1.46 -26.43 1.27
C ALA A 32 -2.84 -25.76 1.50
N ARG A 33 -2.84 -24.59 2.17
CA ARG A 33 -4.04 -23.75 2.37
C ARG A 33 -4.25 -22.70 1.28
N GLU A 34 -3.41 -22.68 0.24
CA GLU A 34 -3.39 -21.65 -0.81
C GLU A 34 -3.21 -20.21 -0.27
N ASP A 35 -2.65 -20.06 0.94
CA ASP A 35 -2.35 -18.76 1.55
C ASP A 35 -0.96 -18.27 1.14
N ILE A 36 -0.88 -17.70 -0.06
CA ILE A 36 0.36 -17.16 -0.62
C ILE A 36 0.95 -16.06 0.27
N SER A 37 0.11 -15.27 0.96
CA SER A 37 0.58 -14.18 1.83
C SER A 37 1.31 -14.74 3.07
N ALA A 38 0.75 -15.75 3.72
CA ALA A 38 1.42 -16.45 4.83
C ALA A 38 2.67 -17.20 4.36
N GLN A 39 2.62 -17.82 3.18
CA GLN A 39 3.76 -18.51 2.59
C GLN A 39 4.93 -17.54 2.32
N LEU A 40 4.66 -16.38 1.72
CA LEU A 40 5.66 -15.32 1.48
C LEU A 40 6.24 -14.80 2.79
N GLN A 41 5.41 -14.59 3.82
CA GLN A 41 5.87 -14.13 5.13
C GLN A 41 6.86 -15.12 5.77
N ALA A 42 6.58 -16.42 5.70
CA ALA A 42 7.47 -17.46 6.23
C ALA A 42 8.82 -17.47 5.49
N TRP A 43 8.81 -17.45 4.15
CA TRP A 43 10.04 -17.40 3.35
C TRP A 43 10.87 -16.14 3.58
N ARG A 44 10.22 -14.97 3.72
CA ARG A 44 10.92 -13.71 4.02
C ARG A 44 11.56 -13.72 5.40
N THR A 45 10.86 -14.26 6.39
CA THR A 45 11.41 -14.44 7.74
C THR A 45 12.61 -15.40 7.72
N ALA A 46 12.54 -16.47 6.91
CA ALA A 46 13.68 -17.37 6.73
C ALA A 46 14.87 -16.68 6.05
N LEU A 47 14.61 -15.80 5.07
CA LEU A 47 15.64 -15.03 4.37
C LEU A 47 16.44 -14.12 5.33
N ASP A 48 15.77 -13.50 6.31
CA ASP A 48 16.39 -12.63 7.32
C ASP A 48 17.33 -13.42 8.27
N LEU A 49 17.10 -14.72 8.43
CA LEU A 49 17.90 -15.61 9.28
C LEU A 49 19.08 -16.27 8.55
N LEU A 50 19.27 -15.99 7.25
CA LEU A 50 20.33 -16.58 6.43
C LEU A 50 21.43 -15.58 6.10
N PRO A 51 22.72 -15.95 6.18
CA PRO A 51 23.82 -15.09 5.80
C PRO A 51 23.80 -14.76 4.31
N ALA A 52 24.28 -13.57 3.93
CA ALA A 52 24.16 -13.02 2.59
C ALA A 52 24.74 -13.90 1.47
N GLY A 53 25.82 -14.64 1.75
CA GLY A 53 26.49 -15.53 0.79
C GLY A 53 25.96 -16.96 0.72
N ALA A 54 24.96 -17.35 1.54
CA ALA A 54 24.46 -18.72 1.55
C ALA A 54 23.69 -19.05 0.27
N ARG A 55 23.96 -20.24 -0.30
CA ARG A 55 23.19 -20.78 -1.45
C ARG A 55 21.71 -20.87 -1.12
N GLN A 56 21.36 -21.26 0.11
CA GLN A 56 19.99 -21.31 0.61
C GLN A 56 19.29 -19.95 0.48
N ARG A 57 19.99 -18.84 0.72
CA ARG A 57 19.43 -17.49 0.60
C ARG A 57 19.04 -17.17 -0.84
N GLN A 58 19.85 -17.57 -1.82
CA GLN A 58 19.55 -17.38 -3.24
C GLN A 58 18.32 -18.18 -3.67
N VAL A 59 18.22 -19.44 -3.22
CA VAL A 59 17.07 -20.31 -3.50
C VAL A 59 15.79 -19.73 -2.92
N ILE A 60 15.81 -19.29 -1.65
CA ILE A 60 14.64 -18.67 -1.01
C ILE A 60 14.28 -17.35 -1.69
N ALA A 61 15.26 -16.51 -2.04
CA ALA A 61 15.02 -15.27 -2.77
C ALA A 61 14.32 -15.50 -4.12
N ALA A 62 14.77 -16.50 -4.89
CA ALA A 62 14.13 -16.88 -6.14
C ALA A 62 12.69 -17.39 -5.94
N LYS A 63 12.45 -18.14 -4.86
CA LYS A 63 11.11 -18.61 -4.49
C LYS A 63 10.17 -17.45 -4.14
N ILE A 64 10.66 -16.47 -3.37
CA ILE A 64 9.91 -15.25 -3.06
C ILE A 64 9.56 -14.48 -4.34
N ASP A 65 10.50 -14.34 -5.29
CA ASP A 65 10.22 -13.68 -6.57
C ASP A 65 9.13 -14.41 -7.37
N GLY A 66 9.20 -15.74 -7.44
CA GLY A 66 8.19 -16.57 -8.11
C GLY A 66 6.79 -16.38 -7.50
N LEU A 67 6.68 -16.51 -6.18
CA LEU A 67 5.41 -16.32 -5.45
C LEU A 67 4.89 -14.88 -5.56
N SER A 68 5.77 -13.87 -5.54
CA SER A 68 5.39 -12.46 -5.74
C SER A 68 4.75 -12.22 -7.12
N ARG A 69 5.23 -12.92 -8.17
CA ARG A 69 4.61 -12.90 -9.51
C ARG A 69 3.26 -13.61 -9.55
N GLU A 70 3.03 -14.62 -8.71
CA GLU A 70 1.73 -15.30 -8.62
C GLU A 70 0.67 -14.43 -7.96
N VAL A 71 1.01 -13.73 -6.86
CA VAL A 71 0.14 -12.69 -6.27
C VAL A 71 -0.25 -11.67 -7.34
N THR A 72 0.69 -11.36 -8.23
CA THR A 72 0.48 -10.46 -9.35
C THR A 72 -0.51 -10.99 -10.39
N LYS A 73 -0.38 -12.27 -10.79
CA LYS A 73 -1.29 -12.91 -11.75
C LYS A 73 -2.70 -13.14 -11.20
N GLY A 74 -2.82 -13.51 -9.92
CA GLY A 74 -4.10 -13.74 -9.25
C GLY A 74 -4.94 -12.47 -9.01
N SER A 75 -4.31 -11.28 -9.04
CA SER A 75 -4.99 -9.98 -8.90
C SER A 75 -5.73 -9.51 -10.16
N GLY A 76 -6.15 -10.42 -11.04
CA GLY A 76 -6.66 -10.20 -12.39
C GLY A 76 -7.81 -9.19 -12.51
N LEU A 77 -7.48 -7.90 -12.42
CA LEU A 77 -8.17 -6.79 -13.08
C LEU A 77 -7.75 -6.71 -14.56
N GLY A 78 -7.43 -7.86 -15.15
CA GLY A 78 -7.06 -8.05 -16.55
C GLY A 78 -8.20 -8.65 -17.37
N ARG A 79 -9.45 -8.34 -17.04
CA ARG A 79 -10.57 -8.64 -17.94
C ARG A 79 -10.54 -7.59 -19.04
N ARG A 80 -10.20 -8.04 -20.25
CA ARG A 80 -10.21 -7.30 -21.54
C ARG A 80 -11.17 -6.12 -21.50
N MET A 81 -10.66 -4.89 -21.57
CA MET A 81 -11.44 -3.73 -21.98
C MET A 81 -11.86 -3.95 -23.44
N GLY A 82 -13.04 -4.55 -23.62
CA GLY A 82 -13.72 -4.51 -24.90
C GLY A 82 -14.08 -3.06 -25.20
N ALA A 83 -13.50 -2.52 -26.25
CA ALA A 83 -13.97 -1.27 -26.85
C ALA A 83 -15.42 -1.46 -27.29
N GLY A 84 -16.34 -0.68 -26.73
CA GLY A 84 -17.76 -0.79 -27.07
C GLY A 84 -18.63 0.20 -26.34
N GLY A 85 -18.81 1.37 -26.94
CA GLY A 85 -20.11 2.05 -27.07
C GLY A 85 -20.70 2.81 -25.88
N GLY A 86 -20.97 4.10 -26.11
CA GLY A 86 -22.20 4.75 -25.63
C GLY A 86 -22.09 5.65 -24.41
N ALA A 87 -21.94 6.95 -24.67
CA ALA A 87 -21.87 8.05 -23.71
C ALA A 87 -23.20 8.41 -23.00
N VAL A 88 -24.09 7.45 -22.68
CA VAL A 88 -25.44 7.79 -22.14
C VAL A 88 -25.80 7.08 -20.81
N ALA A 89 -24.91 6.28 -20.21
CA ALA A 89 -25.19 5.60 -18.94
C ALA A 89 -24.34 6.07 -17.73
N GLY A 90 -23.87 7.33 -17.76
CA GLY A 90 -22.84 7.85 -16.83
C GLY A 90 -23.23 7.82 -15.35
N GLY A 91 -24.43 8.26 -14.98
CA GLY A 91 -24.81 8.43 -13.56
C GLY A 91 -25.06 7.13 -12.79
N ALA A 92 -25.78 6.17 -13.40
CA ALA A 92 -26.17 4.92 -12.73
C ALA A 92 -25.03 3.91 -12.60
N LEU A 93 -24.12 3.86 -13.59
CA LEU A 93 -22.89 3.06 -13.52
C LEU A 93 -21.91 3.61 -12.49
N ILE A 94 -21.82 4.94 -12.32
CA ILE A 94 -20.97 5.56 -11.30
C ILE A 94 -21.52 5.27 -9.89
N LEU A 95 -22.84 5.34 -9.69
CA LEU A 95 -23.47 4.99 -8.41
C LEU A 95 -23.34 3.51 -8.06
N TRP A 96 -23.47 2.61 -9.04
CA TRP A 96 -23.25 1.17 -8.81
C TRP A 96 -21.77 0.85 -8.55
N LYS A 97 -20.85 1.51 -9.27
CA LYS A 97 -19.40 1.41 -9.02
C LYS A 97 -18.98 2.00 -7.67
N LEU A 98 -19.63 3.09 -7.23
CA LEU A 98 -19.46 3.66 -5.88
C LEU A 98 -19.98 2.70 -4.81
N LYS A 99 -21.14 2.06 -5.01
CA LYS A 99 -21.61 1.00 -4.11
C LYS A 99 -20.62 -0.17 -4.04
N ALA A 100 -20.01 -0.57 -5.15
CA ALA A 100 -18.98 -1.62 -5.17
C ALA A 100 -17.68 -1.18 -4.45
N LEU A 101 -17.23 0.06 -4.63
CA LEU A 101 -16.10 0.66 -3.90
C LEU A 101 -16.37 0.74 -2.39
N LEU A 102 -17.58 1.12 -2.02
CA LEU A 102 -18.04 1.19 -0.64
C LEU A 102 -18.19 -0.23 -0.04
N LEU A 103 -18.63 -1.22 -0.83
CA LEU A 103 -18.64 -2.63 -0.44
C LEU A 103 -17.22 -3.19 -0.25
N ILE A 104 -16.26 -2.79 -1.09
CA ILE A 104 -14.83 -3.12 -0.92
C ILE A 104 -14.30 -2.45 0.35
N ALA A 105 -14.64 -1.19 0.62
CA ALA A 105 -14.28 -0.50 1.86
C ALA A 105 -14.89 -1.17 3.10
N VAL A 106 -16.13 -1.66 3.03
CA VAL A 106 -16.82 -2.37 4.11
C VAL A 106 -16.23 -3.78 4.32
N THR A 107 -15.97 -4.55 3.26
CA THR A 107 -15.33 -5.88 3.35
C THR A 107 -13.86 -5.80 3.79
N LYS A 108 -13.17 -4.69 3.50
CA LYS A 108 -11.85 -4.36 4.04
C LYS A 108 -11.92 -3.52 5.32
N GLY A 109 -13.11 -3.28 5.86
CA GLY A 109 -13.33 -2.45 7.05
C GLY A 109 -12.59 -2.97 8.27
N LYS A 110 -12.45 -4.30 8.42
CA LYS A 110 -11.64 -4.91 9.48
C LYS A 110 -10.17 -4.48 9.41
N LEU A 111 -9.61 -4.30 8.21
CA LEU A 111 -8.23 -3.80 8.03
C LEU A 111 -8.13 -2.32 8.44
N LEU A 112 -9.10 -1.50 8.01
CA LEU A 112 -9.19 -0.09 8.38
C LEU A 112 -9.32 0.08 9.90
N LEU A 113 -10.10 -0.76 10.57
CA LEU A 113 -10.26 -0.73 12.03
C LEU A 113 -9.00 -1.23 12.75
N LEU A 114 -8.32 -2.25 12.23
CA LEU A 114 -7.11 -2.81 12.83
C LEU A 114 -5.93 -1.82 12.92
N GLY A 115 -5.85 -0.86 12.00
CA GLY A 115 -4.83 0.20 12.10
C GLY A 115 -5.21 1.28 13.13
N LEU A 116 -6.49 1.63 13.23
CA LEU A 116 -7.00 2.61 14.19
C LEU A 116 -6.94 2.12 15.65
N THR A 117 -7.00 0.81 15.88
CA THR A 117 -6.88 0.23 17.24
C THR A 117 -5.46 0.26 17.79
N LYS A 118 -4.45 0.68 17.02
CA LYS A 118 -3.07 0.81 17.51
C LYS A 118 -2.86 2.18 18.15
N SER A 119 -2.51 2.17 19.44
CA SER A 119 -2.28 3.39 20.24
C SER A 119 -1.26 4.35 19.62
N SER A 120 -0.23 3.84 18.94
CA SER A 120 0.77 4.68 18.26
C SER A 120 0.19 5.53 17.12
N THR A 121 -0.80 4.99 16.39
CA THR A 121 -1.45 5.71 15.30
C THR A 121 -2.35 6.80 15.85
N LEU A 122 -3.13 6.49 16.89
CA LEU A 122 -3.99 7.49 17.55
C LEU A 122 -3.17 8.62 18.19
N LEU A 123 -2.09 8.28 18.91
CA LEU A 123 -1.24 9.29 19.56
C LEU A 123 -0.56 10.22 18.56
N SER A 124 -0.10 9.71 17.41
CA SER A 124 0.51 10.55 16.36
C SER A 124 -0.53 11.33 15.55
N MET A 125 -1.76 10.84 15.47
CA MET A 125 -2.87 11.50 14.79
C MET A 125 -3.35 12.76 15.54
N LEU A 126 -3.30 12.77 16.88
CA LEU A 126 -3.81 13.89 17.69
C LEU A 126 -3.11 15.25 17.41
N PRO A 127 -1.77 15.36 17.39
CA PRO A 127 -1.11 16.63 17.05
C PRO A 127 -1.41 17.08 15.62
N THR A 128 -1.45 16.13 14.68
CA THR A 128 -1.79 16.40 13.27
C THR A 128 -3.22 16.91 13.15
N PHE A 129 -4.16 16.31 13.90
CA PHE A 129 -5.55 16.74 13.98
C PHE A 129 -5.67 18.13 14.59
N GLY A 130 -4.96 18.41 15.69
CA GLY A 130 -4.94 19.71 16.35
C GLY A 130 -4.48 20.83 15.41
N LEU A 131 -3.41 20.59 14.63
CA LEU A 131 -2.92 21.54 13.64
C LEU A 131 -3.97 21.88 12.58
N TYR A 132 -4.54 20.86 11.92
CA TYR A 132 -5.54 21.09 10.87
C TYR A 132 -6.86 21.64 11.42
N TRP A 133 -7.24 21.25 12.64
CA TRP A 133 -8.43 21.78 13.30
C TRP A 133 -8.25 23.28 13.55
N ALA A 134 -7.12 23.71 14.13
CA ALA A 134 -6.88 25.12 14.44
C ALA A 134 -6.98 26.03 13.19
N VAL A 135 -6.59 25.53 12.01
CA VAL A 135 -6.57 26.33 10.77
C VAL A 135 -7.86 26.20 9.95
N PHE A 136 -8.45 25.01 9.86
CA PHE A 136 -9.53 24.71 8.89
C PHE A 136 -10.83 24.19 9.52
N GLY A 137 -10.86 24.04 10.85
CA GLY A 137 -12.00 23.48 11.58
C GLY A 137 -11.98 21.95 11.67
N TRP A 138 -12.62 21.42 12.72
CA TRP A 138 -12.53 20.00 13.08
C TRP A 138 -13.10 19.06 12.02
N ARG A 139 -14.16 19.48 11.29
CA ARG A 139 -14.80 18.68 10.24
C ARG A 139 -13.84 18.43 9.07
N PHE A 140 -13.10 19.48 8.67
CA PHE A 140 -12.12 19.37 7.59
C PHE A 140 -10.93 18.52 8.03
N ALA A 141 -10.40 18.80 9.22
CA ALA A 141 -9.30 18.04 9.81
C ALA A 141 -9.61 16.53 9.89
N ALA A 142 -10.81 16.18 10.37
CA ALA A 142 -11.26 14.79 10.44
C ALA A 142 -11.32 14.13 9.05
N GLY A 143 -11.92 14.81 8.07
CA GLY A 143 -12.05 14.29 6.70
C GLY A 143 -10.69 14.13 6.00
N LEU A 144 -9.80 15.11 6.16
CA LEU A 144 -8.45 15.07 5.60
C LEU A 144 -7.63 13.92 6.18
N ILE A 145 -7.62 13.79 7.51
CA ILE A 145 -6.91 12.71 8.20
C ILE A 145 -7.49 11.34 7.81
N ALA A 146 -8.81 11.22 7.70
CA ALA A 146 -9.44 10.00 7.21
C ALA A 146 -8.99 9.66 5.78
N SER A 147 -8.91 10.65 4.89
CA SER A 147 -8.42 10.46 3.52
C SER A 147 -6.97 9.96 3.48
N ILE A 148 -6.07 10.60 4.25
CA ILE A 148 -4.66 10.19 4.36
C ILE A 148 -4.56 8.79 4.97
N TYR A 149 -5.36 8.50 6.00
CA TYR A 149 -5.39 7.18 6.62
C TYR A 149 -5.78 6.07 5.63
N VAL A 150 -6.83 6.30 4.83
CA VAL A 150 -7.29 5.34 3.82
C VAL A 150 -6.21 5.13 2.74
N HIS A 151 -5.53 6.20 2.33
CA HIS A 151 -4.38 6.11 1.43
C HIS A 151 -3.27 5.21 2.01
N GLU A 152 -2.81 5.46 3.23
CA GLU A 152 -1.78 4.63 3.88
C GLU A 152 -2.20 3.17 4.06
N MET A 153 -3.48 2.94 4.34
CA MET A 153 -4.05 1.60 4.42
C MET A 153 -3.99 0.85 3.09
N GLY A 154 -3.99 1.54 1.95
CA GLY A 154 -3.69 0.96 0.65
C GLY A 154 -2.29 0.36 0.58
N HIS A 155 -1.27 1.08 1.06
CA HIS A 155 0.10 0.55 1.15
C HIS A 155 0.19 -0.62 2.12
N VAL A 156 -0.38 -0.49 3.32
CA VAL A 156 -0.37 -1.57 4.32
C VAL A 156 -1.05 -2.83 3.78
N TYR A 157 -2.17 -2.67 3.07
CA TYR A 157 -2.85 -3.77 2.40
C TYR A 157 -1.93 -4.47 1.39
N ALA A 158 -1.30 -3.71 0.49
CA ALA A 158 -0.43 -4.27 -0.54
C ALA A 158 0.80 -4.96 0.07
N LEU A 159 1.45 -4.34 1.06
CA LEU A 159 2.59 -4.94 1.77
C LEU A 159 2.22 -6.29 2.39
N ARG A 160 1.07 -6.37 3.08
CA ARG A 160 0.59 -7.62 3.68
C ARG A 160 0.24 -8.68 2.65
N ARG A 161 -0.29 -8.29 1.48
CA ARG A 161 -0.58 -9.23 0.38
C ARG A 161 0.69 -9.90 -0.16
N TYR A 162 1.80 -9.19 -0.15
CA TYR A 162 3.10 -9.77 -0.48
C TYR A 162 3.79 -10.43 0.73
N GLY A 163 3.18 -10.46 1.92
CA GLY A 163 3.81 -11.03 3.11
C GLY A 163 4.93 -10.17 3.70
N ILE A 164 5.03 -8.87 3.34
CA ILE A 164 5.87 -7.91 4.07
C ILE A 164 5.11 -7.48 5.35
N PRO A 165 5.73 -7.58 6.54
CA PRO A 165 5.17 -7.04 7.76
C PRO A 165 5.22 -5.50 7.74
N ALA A 166 4.04 -4.89 7.70
CA ALA A 166 3.88 -3.44 7.74
C ALA A 166 3.41 -2.97 9.13
N SER A 167 4.03 -1.91 9.66
CA SER A 167 3.55 -1.24 10.87
C SER A 167 2.22 -0.53 10.63
N ALA A 168 1.54 -0.12 11.70
CA ALA A 168 0.46 0.85 11.57
C ALA A 168 1.03 2.20 11.08
N PRO A 169 0.23 3.01 10.35
CA PRO A 169 0.65 4.33 9.89
C PRO A 169 0.94 5.25 11.08
N MET A 170 1.98 6.05 10.94
CA MET A 170 2.34 7.10 11.90
C MET A 170 2.15 8.46 11.22
N PHE A 171 1.35 9.32 11.84
CA PHE A 171 1.09 10.66 11.30
C PHE A 171 2.18 11.64 11.73
N ILE A 172 2.65 12.45 10.80
CA ILE A 172 3.63 13.51 11.01
C ILE A 172 2.93 14.84 10.73
N PRO A 173 2.77 15.71 11.74
CA PRO A 173 2.09 16.99 11.58
C PRO A 173 2.67 17.81 10.43
N GLY A 174 1.81 18.31 9.54
CA GLY A 174 2.19 19.15 8.40
C GLY A 174 2.88 18.43 7.23
N VAL A 175 3.23 17.16 7.37
CA VAL A 175 3.94 16.39 6.32
C VAL A 175 3.05 15.31 5.71
N GLY A 176 2.36 14.51 6.54
CA GLY A 176 1.56 13.38 6.05
C GLY A 176 1.59 12.20 7.01
N ALA A 177 1.64 11.00 6.48
CA ALA A 177 1.79 9.78 7.27
C ALA A 177 2.84 8.86 6.64
N VAL A 178 3.42 8.00 7.46
CA VAL A 178 4.44 7.04 7.02
C VAL A 178 4.19 5.65 7.59
N VAL A 179 4.46 4.64 6.78
CA VAL A 179 4.42 3.22 7.18
C VAL A 179 5.83 2.68 7.23
N ARG A 180 6.21 2.07 8.35
CA ARG A 180 7.51 1.42 8.50
C ARG A 180 7.41 -0.05 8.13
N SER A 181 8.34 -0.49 7.27
CA SER A 181 8.60 -1.90 6.96
C SER A 181 10.07 -2.21 7.24
N ARG A 182 10.37 -3.43 7.69
CA ARG A 182 11.73 -3.94 7.87
C ARG A 182 12.23 -4.76 6.67
N GLN A 183 11.32 -5.15 5.77
CA GLN A 183 11.61 -5.98 4.61
C GLN A 183 11.35 -5.19 3.32
N TYR A 184 12.19 -5.42 2.32
CA TYR A 184 12.10 -4.76 1.02
C TYR A 184 11.33 -5.62 0.00
N PRO A 185 10.66 -4.99 -0.99
CA PRO A 185 10.04 -5.71 -2.10
C PRO A 185 11.05 -6.58 -2.85
N ALA A 186 10.61 -7.73 -3.34
CA ALA A 186 11.51 -8.68 -4.01
C ALA A 186 11.95 -8.21 -5.41
N ASN A 187 11.09 -7.45 -6.10
CA ASN A 187 11.36 -6.94 -7.44
C ASN A 187 10.69 -5.57 -7.67
N ALA A 188 11.07 -4.90 -8.75
CA ALA A 188 10.56 -3.56 -9.09
C ALA A 188 9.03 -3.54 -9.34
N TYR A 189 8.45 -4.63 -9.85
CA TYR A 189 7.00 -4.70 -10.12
C TYR A 189 6.19 -4.80 -8.82
N GLU A 190 6.69 -5.56 -7.85
CA GLU A 190 6.11 -5.63 -6.51
C GLU A 190 6.12 -4.24 -5.86
N ASP A 191 7.27 -3.55 -5.90
CA ASP A 191 7.41 -2.21 -5.34
C ASP A 191 6.50 -1.19 -6.05
N ALA A 192 6.39 -1.28 -7.37
CA ALA A 192 5.48 -0.44 -8.14
C ALA A 192 4.02 -0.64 -7.73
N ARG A 193 3.59 -1.89 -7.53
CA ARG A 193 2.23 -2.22 -7.11
C ARG A 193 1.96 -1.75 -5.68
N ILE A 194 2.94 -1.85 -4.78
CA ILE A 194 2.85 -1.27 -3.44
C ILE A 194 2.72 0.25 -3.53
N GLY A 195 3.50 0.92 -4.39
CA GLY A 195 3.42 2.35 -4.62
C GLY A 195 2.05 2.79 -5.13
N VAL A 196 1.49 2.13 -6.14
CA VAL A 196 0.18 2.50 -6.71
C VAL A 196 -1.00 2.18 -5.76
N ALA A 197 -0.84 1.28 -4.81
CA ALA A 197 -1.93 0.87 -3.92
C ALA A 197 -2.47 2.02 -3.04
N GLY A 198 -1.60 2.90 -2.53
CA GLY A 198 -2.01 4.06 -1.76
C GLY A 198 -2.88 5.03 -2.56
N PRO A 199 -2.39 5.54 -3.71
CA PRO A 199 -3.17 6.39 -4.62
C PRO A 199 -4.50 5.79 -5.07
N ILE A 200 -4.60 4.46 -5.29
CA ILE A 200 -5.88 3.82 -5.63
C ILE A 200 -6.88 3.93 -4.46
N TRP A 201 -6.44 3.66 -3.24
CA TRP A 201 -7.30 3.73 -2.06
C TRP A 201 -7.66 5.18 -1.72
N GLY A 202 -6.69 6.09 -1.80
CA GLY A 202 -6.92 7.51 -1.63
C GLY A 202 -7.86 8.08 -2.69
N LEU A 203 -7.79 7.63 -3.95
CA LEU A 203 -8.75 8.00 -4.99
C LEU A 203 -10.15 7.52 -4.61
N GLY A 204 -10.28 6.31 -4.09
CA GLY A 204 -11.53 5.80 -3.53
C GLY A 204 -12.10 6.70 -2.42
N ALA A 205 -11.25 7.17 -1.50
CA ALA A 205 -11.65 8.11 -0.45
C ALA A 205 -12.10 9.46 -1.01
N ALA A 206 -11.37 10.02 -1.97
CA ALA A 206 -11.71 11.29 -2.61
C ALA A 206 -13.05 11.19 -3.39
N LEU A 207 -13.26 10.09 -4.11
CA LEU A 207 -14.53 9.83 -4.82
C LEU A 207 -15.70 9.63 -3.86
N ALA A 208 -15.48 8.98 -2.70
CA ALA A 208 -16.49 8.84 -1.67
C ALA A 208 -16.89 10.22 -1.10
N ALA A 209 -15.92 11.07 -0.78
CA ALA A 209 -16.19 12.43 -0.34
C ALA A 209 -16.92 13.26 -1.42
N LEU A 210 -16.54 13.11 -2.70
CA LEU A 210 -17.20 13.78 -3.82
C LEU A 210 -18.66 13.32 -3.97
N ALA A 211 -18.94 12.03 -3.79
CA ALA A 211 -20.30 11.50 -3.84
C ALA A 211 -21.18 12.07 -2.72
N VAL A 212 -20.63 12.22 -1.51
CA VAL A 212 -21.34 12.87 -0.40
C VAL A 212 -21.55 14.36 -0.67
N PHE A 213 -20.58 15.05 -1.27
CA PHE A 213 -20.77 16.43 -1.71
C PHE A 213 -21.90 16.57 -2.72
N ALA A 214 -21.93 15.71 -3.75
CA ALA A 214 -22.95 15.75 -4.78
C ALA A 214 -24.37 15.50 -4.25
N SER A 215 -24.52 14.70 -3.18
CA SER A 215 -25.83 14.40 -2.58
C SER A 215 -26.27 15.40 -1.52
N THR A 216 -25.34 15.99 -0.78
CA THR A 216 -25.66 16.89 0.36
C THR A 216 -25.48 18.37 0.05
N GLY A 217 -24.72 18.72 -0.99
CA GLY A 217 -24.31 20.10 -1.27
C GLY A 217 -23.33 20.69 -0.25
N GLY A 218 -22.89 19.92 0.76
CA GLY A 218 -22.06 20.41 1.84
C GLY A 218 -20.65 20.75 1.38
N ALA A 219 -20.31 22.04 1.27
CA ALA A 219 -19.02 22.54 0.77
C ALA A 219 -17.79 21.85 1.39
N ILE A 220 -17.89 21.43 2.65
CA ILE A 220 -16.85 20.68 3.36
C ILE A 220 -16.43 19.38 2.65
N TRP A 221 -17.39 18.62 2.12
CA TRP A 221 -17.12 17.37 1.42
C TRP A 221 -16.46 17.61 0.08
N GLY A 222 -16.84 18.69 -0.61
CA GLY A 222 -16.17 19.14 -1.83
C GLY A 222 -14.72 19.54 -1.57
N ALA A 223 -14.46 20.24 -0.46
CA ALA A 223 -13.11 20.60 -0.02
C ALA A 223 -12.27 19.35 0.30
N ILE A 224 -12.81 18.40 1.07
CA ILE A 224 -12.12 17.13 1.40
C ILE A 224 -11.81 16.34 0.12
N ALA A 225 -12.77 16.21 -0.79
CA ALA A 225 -12.59 15.50 -2.05
C ALA A 225 -11.50 16.14 -2.91
N ARG A 226 -11.53 17.47 -3.04
CA ARG A 226 -10.54 18.23 -3.82
C ARG A 226 -9.14 18.10 -3.24
N VAL A 227 -8.98 18.38 -1.94
CA VAL A 227 -7.67 18.32 -1.29
C VAL A 227 -7.14 16.88 -1.25
N GLY A 228 -8.00 15.89 -0.99
CA GLY A 228 -7.62 14.48 -1.05
C GLY A 228 -7.18 14.05 -2.45
N ALA A 229 -7.85 14.49 -3.51
CA ALA A 229 -7.44 14.24 -4.89
C ALA A 229 -6.08 14.88 -5.21
N TRP A 230 -5.88 16.12 -4.77
CA TRP A 230 -4.59 16.83 -4.90
C TRP A 230 -3.44 16.10 -4.20
N ILE A 231 -3.65 15.61 -2.97
CA ILE A 231 -2.64 14.83 -2.24
C ILE A 231 -2.31 13.54 -2.99
N ASN A 232 -3.31 12.81 -3.51
CA ASN A 232 -3.04 11.60 -4.29
C ASN A 232 -2.23 11.90 -5.56
N LEU A 233 -2.58 12.98 -6.27
CA LEU A 233 -1.86 13.38 -7.48
C LEU A 233 -0.42 13.79 -7.15
N PHE A 234 -0.23 14.50 -6.03
CA PHE A 234 1.11 14.87 -5.53
C PHE A 234 1.93 13.62 -5.21
N ASN A 235 1.36 12.64 -4.54
CA ASN A 235 2.03 11.37 -4.25
C ASN A 235 2.39 10.57 -5.51
N LEU A 236 1.73 10.79 -6.66
CA LEU A 236 2.08 10.15 -7.93
C LEU A 236 3.26 10.82 -8.66
N LEU A 237 3.80 11.93 -8.15
CA LEU A 237 5.01 12.53 -8.70
C LEU A 237 6.21 11.57 -8.52
N PRO A 238 7.05 11.37 -9.55
CA PRO A 238 8.25 10.53 -9.46
C PRO A 238 9.41 11.27 -8.78
N VAL A 239 9.17 11.80 -7.59
CA VAL A 239 10.16 12.57 -6.83
C VAL A 239 10.35 11.95 -5.46
N TRP A 240 11.62 11.81 -5.05
CA TRP A 240 12.00 11.46 -3.69
C TRP A 240 11.33 10.16 -3.18
N GLN A 241 10.71 10.19 -1.99
CA GLN A 241 10.06 9.04 -1.35
C GLN A 241 8.58 8.89 -1.70
N LEU A 242 8.06 9.68 -2.64
CA LEU A 242 6.66 9.64 -3.06
C LEU A 242 6.32 8.32 -3.78
N ASP A 243 5.04 7.99 -3.82
CA ASP A 243 4.54 6.74 -4.37
C ASP A 243 4.82 6.60 -5.86
N GLY A 244 4.78 7.70 -6.61
CA GLY A 244 5.13 7.77 -8.02
C GLY A 244 6.55 7.29 -8.28
N ALA A 245 7.49 7.60 -7.38
CA ALA A 245 8.87 7.16 -7.50
C ALA A 245 9.02 5.64 -7.36
N ARG A 246 8.11 4.97 -6.63
CA ARG A 246 8.03 3.50 -6.55
C ARG A 246 7.25 2.92 -7.73
N ALA A 247 6.09 3.49 -8.03
CA ALA A 247 5.18 3.10 -9.10
C ALA A 247 5.88 3.01 -10.47
N LEU A 248 6.77 3.97 -10.73
CA LEU A 248 7.43 4.10 -12.03
C LEU A 248 8.81 3.40 -12.09
N ARG A 249 9.23 2.67 -11.04
CA ARG A 249 10.52 1.93 -11.02
C ARG A 249 10.68 0.93 -12.18
N PRO A 250 9.66 0.16 -12.57
CA PRO A 250 9.78 -0.77 -13.70
C PRO A 250 9.90 -0.08 -15.06
N LEU A 251 9.53 1.20 -15.15
CA LEU A 251 9.48 1.93 -16.41
C LEU A 251 10.85 2.45 -16.84
N ASN A 252 11.03 2.57 -18.15
CA ASN A 252 12.20 3.20 -18.74
C ASN A 252 12.16 4.73 -18.58
N SER A 253 13.30 5.40 -18.81
CA SER A 253 13.42 6.85 -18.60
C SER A 253 12.42 7.68 -19.41
N LEU A 254 12.13 7.28 -20.66
CA LEU A 254 11.17 7.98 -21.51
C LEU A 254 9.74 7.88 -20.97
N GLN A 255 9.32 6.69 -20.56
CA GLN A 255 8.02 6.44 -19.94
C GLN A 255 7.86 7.20 -18.61
N ARG A 256 8.93 7.32 -17.83
CA ARG A 256 8.93 8.13 -16.59
C ARG A 256 8.72 9.61 -16.90
N TRP A 257 9.42 10.16 -17.89
CA TRP A 257 9.24 11.55 -18.31
C TRP A 257 7.84 11.81 -18.90
N ALA A 258 7.30 10.86 -19.66
CA ALA A 258 5.91 10.95 -20.14
C ALA A 258 4.92 10.99 -18.97
N ALA A 259 5.11 10.16 -17.93
CA ALA A 259 4.28 10.18 -16.74
C ALA A 259 4.39 11.51 -15.97
N VAL A 260 5.61 12.08 -15.85
CA VAL A 260 5.81 13.44 -15.29
C VAL A 260 5.01 14.48 -16.07
N ALA A 261 5.10 14.45 -17.40
CA ALA A 261 4.40 15.41 -18.25
C ALA A 261 2.88 15.33 -18.07
N VAL A 262 2.31 14.12 -18.02
CA VAL A 262 0.87 13.92 -17.78
C VAL A 262 0.45 14.47 -16.42
N VAL A 263 1.22 14.16 -15.37
CA VAL A 263 0.92 14.66 -14.03
C VAL A 263 1.04 16.19 -14.00
N ALA A 264 2.09 16.77 -14.57
CA ALA A 264 2.29 18.23 -14.65
C ALA A 264 1.15 18.95 -15.40
N VAL A 265 0.68 18.40 -16.51
CA VAL A 265 -0.49 18.94 -17.24
C VAL A 265 -1.74 18.87 -16.38
N THR A 266 -1.93 17.78 -15.63
CA THR A 266 -3.09 17.63 -14.71
C THR A 266 -3.04 18.65 -13.56
N PHE A 267 -1.85 19.04 -13.11
CA PHE A 267 -1.64 20.09 -12.11
C PHE A 267 -1.85 21.52 -12.66
N ALA A 268 -1.78 21.70 -13.97
CA ALA A 268 -1.89 23.01 -14.64
C ALA A 268 -3.33 23.40 -15.03
N VAL A 269 -4.28 22.47 -14.89
CA VAL A 269 -5.72 22.64 -15.17
C VAL A 269 -6.50 22.75 -13.88
#